data_AF-A0A803MNY5-F1
#
_entry.id   AF-A0A803MNY5-F1
#
_cell.length_a   1.000
_cell.length_b   1.000
_cell.length_c   1.000
_cell.angle_alpha   90.00
_cell.angle_beta   90.00
_cell.angle_gamma   90.00
#
_symmetry.space_group_name_H-M   'P 1'
#
loop_
_entity.id
_entity.type
_entity.pdbx_description
1 polymer ?
#
loop_
_entity_poly.entity_id
_entity_poly.type
_entity_poly.pdbx_seq_one_letter_code
_entity_poly.pdbx_strand_id
1 'polypeptide(L)'
;MCIRLMDLPFNKRNPSVLYDIGESLGGFLKLDDSDPLGWSEFLRIKIMVDVRKPLRKGVFIATGESRSKWIGIKYERLADFCFYCGRLAHTDKEC
;
A
#
# COMPACT_ATOMS: atom_id res chain seq x y z
N MET A 1 -7.87 3.67 -4.80
CA MET A 1 -6.85 2.95 -5.60
C MET A 1 -6.58 1.59 -4.97
N CYS A 2 -6.29 0.55 -5.76
CA CYS A 2 -5.88 -0.76 -5.23
C CYS A 2 -4.37 -0.81 -5.03
N ILE A 3 -3.93 -1.37 -3.91
CA ILE A 3 -2.52 -1.57 -3.60
C ILE A 3 -2.27 -3.01 -3.17
N ARG A 4 -1.07 -3.51 -3.49
CA ARG A 4 -0.53 -4.78 -3.01
C ARG A 4 0.52 -4.52 -1.95
N LEU A 5 0.33 -5.13 -0.78
CA LEU A 5 1.26 -5.15 0.33
C LEU A 5 2.14 -6.40 0.19
N MET A 6 3.40 -6.17 -0.18
CA MET A 6 4.39 -7.21 -0.41
C MET A 6 5.11 -7.54 0.89
N ASP A 7 5.42 -8.82 1.11
CA ASP A 7 6.26 -9.28 2.23
C ASP A 7 5.67 -9.05 3.63
N LEU A 8 4.34 -8.87 3.75
CA LEU A 8 3.68 -8.77 5.05
C LEU A 8 3.83 -10.10 5.82
N PRO A 9 4.45 -10.13 7.01
CA PRO A 9 4.61 -11.34 7.81
C PRO A 9 3.26 -11.98 8.13
N PHE A 10 3.17 -13.31 8.08
CA PHE A 10 1.91 -14.04 8.30
C PHE A 10 1.23 -13.69 9.63
N ASN A 11 1.98 -13.52 10.71
CA ASN A 11 1.45 -13.11 12.02
C ASN A 11 0.91 -11.66 12.05
N LYS A 12 1.13 -10.87 11.01
CA LYS A 12 0.60 -9.50 10.82
C LYS A 12 -0.45 -9.41 9.72
N ARG A 13 -0.82 -10.53 9.10
CA ARG A 13 -1.89 -10.62 8.09
C ARG A 13 -3.25 -10.74 8.78
N ASN A 14 -3.71 -9.66 9.40
CA ASN A 14 -5.06 -9.59 9.97
C ASN A 14 -5.75 -8.28 9.58
N PRO A 15 -7.10 -8.25 9.56
CA PRO A 15 -7.85 -7.08 9.10
C PRO A 15 -7.53 -5.77 9.84
N SER A 16 -7.23 -5.84 11.15
CA SER A 16 -6.89 -4.64 11.94
C SER A 16 -5.60 -3.99 11.45
N VAL A 17 -4.55 -4.78 11.23
CA VAL A 17 -3.26 -4.26 10.71
C VAL A 17 -3.44 -3.66 9.31
N LEU A 18 -4.27 -4.30 8.48
CA LEU A 18 -4.53 -3.82 7.11
C LEU A 18 -5.35 -2.51 7.11
N TYR A 19 -6.27 -2.38 8.04
CA TYR A 19 -7.00 -1.14 8.29
C TYR A 19 -6.04 -0.03 8.70
N ASP A 20 -5.18 -0.26 9.69
CA ASP A 20 -4.20 0.73 10.18
C ASP A 20 -3.23 1.17 9.07
N ILE A 21 -2.75 0.21 8.26
CA ILE A 21 -1.93 0.51 7.08
C ILE A 21 -2.71 1.39 6.10
N GLY A 22 -3.96 1.03 5.77
CA GLY A 22 -4.80 1.77 4.84
C GLY A 22 -5.07 3.20 5.30
N GLU A 23 -5.43 3.39 6.58
CA GLU A 23 -5.62 4.71 7.20
C GLU A 23 -4.34 5.54 7.12
N SER A 24 -3.18 4.96 7.43
CA SER A 24 -1.89 5.66 7.38
C SER A 24 -1.50 6.16 5.98
N LEU A 25 -2.03 5.54 4.93
CA LEU A 25 -1.74 5.85 3.52
C LEU A 25 -2.73 6.86 2.91
N GLY A 26 -3.88 7.08 3.53
CA GLY A 26 -4.89 8.03 3.04
C GLY A 26 -6.34 7.66 3.34
N GLY A 27 -6.60 6.45 3.85
CA GLY A 27 -7.92 5.97 4.23
C GLY A 27 -8.18 4.56 3.70
N PHE A 28 -8.55 3.62 4.57
CA PHE A 28 -8.91 2.26 4.19
C PHE A 28 -10.33 2.23 3.61
N LEU A 29 -10.51 1.49 2.51
CA LEU A 29 -11.84 1.30 1.89
C LEU A 29 -12.29 -0.15 1.94
N LYS A 30 -11.41 -1.09 1.55
CA LYS A 30 -11.79 -2.52 1.47
C LYS A 30 -10.57 -3.44 1.50
N LEU A 31 -10.72 -4.61 2.11
CA LEU A 31 -9.85 -5.76 1.90
C LEU A 31 -10.30 -6.54 0.65
N ASP A 32 -9.35 -7.10 -0.10
CA ASP A 32 -9.66 -8.03 -1.18
C ASP A 32 -9.98 -9.41 -0.61
N ASP A 33 -11.17 -9.92 -0.93
CA ASP A 33 -11.68 -11.19 -0.38
C ASP A 33 -11.30 -12.41 -1.24
N SER A 34 -10.46 -12.25 -2.27
CA SER A 34 -10.09 -13.34 -3.18
C SER A 34 -9.10 -14.34 -2.55
N ASP A 35 -8.43 -13.95 -1.47
CA ASP A 35 -7.53 -14.80 -0.68
C ASP A 35 -7.95 -14.78 0.80
N PRO A 36 -9.03 -15.48 1.18
CA PRO A 36 -9.58 -15.44 2.54
C PRO A 36 -8.63 -16.05 3.58
N LEU A 37 -7.69 -16.92 3.16
CA LEU A 37 -6.67 -17.49 4.05
C LEU A 37 -5.45 -16.58 4.19
N GLY A 38 -5.27 -15.60 3.29
CA GLY A 38 -4.13 -14.70 3.28
C GLY A 38 -2.81 -15.44 3.02
N TRP A 39 -2.81 -16.48 2.19
CA TRP A 39 -1.63 -17.31 1.89
C TRP A 39 -0.84 -16.85 0.66
N SER A 40 -1.42 -15.95 -0.13
CA SER A 40 -0.77 -15.37 -1.31
C SER A 40 0.51 -14.60 -0.96
N GLU A 41 1.35 -14.35 -1.95
CA GLU A 41 2.60 -13.60 -1.76
C GLU A 41 2.36 -12.16 -1.25
N PHE A 42 1.19 -11.60 -1.53
CA PHE A 42 0.83 -10.23 -1.20
C PHE A 42 -0.63 -10.11 -0.75
N LEU A 43 -0.94 -9.14 0.10
CA LEU A 43 -2.33 -8.80 0.38
C LEU A 43 -2.76 -7.61 -0.44
N ARG A 44 -4.00 -7.63 -0.95
CA ARG A 44 -4.56 -6.52 -1.70
C ARG A 44 -5.58 -5.77 -0.86
N ILE A 45 -5.42 -4.45 -0.79
CA ILE A 45 -6.40 -3.56 -0.16
C ILE A 45 -6.71 -2.38 -1.08
N LYS A 46 -7.91 -1.81 -0.91
CA LYS A 46 -8.33 -0.58 -1.58
C LYS A 46 -8.23 0.57 -0.58
N ILE A 47 -7.59 1.65 -0.99
CA ILE A 47 -7.38 2.85 -0.17
C ILE A 47 -7.81 4.12 -0.91
N MET A 48 -8.08 5.18 -0.15
CA MET A 48 -8.12 6.55 -0.64
C MET A 48 -6.69 7.05 -0.88
N VAL A 49 -6.49 7.83 -1.95
CA VAL A 49 -5.18 8.38 -2.33
C VAL A 49 -5.34 9.84 -2.71
N ASP A 50 -4.55 10.72 -2.11
CA ASP A 50 -4.44 12.11 -2.54
C ASP A 50 -3.44 12.21 -3.70
N VAL A 51 -3.95 12.36 -4.92
CA VAL A 51 -3.17 12.40 -6.17
C VAL A 51 -2.17 13.56 -6.24
N ARG A 52 -2.37 14.60 -5.42
CA ARG A 52 -1.50 15.78 -5.34
C ARG A 52 -0.23 15.49 -4.54
N LYS A 53 -0.21 14.40 -3.78
CA LYS A 53 0.93 13.99 -2.95
C LYS A 53 1.68 12.84 -3.60
N PRO A 54 3.01 12.75 -3.40
CA PRO A 54 3.76 11.61 -3.87
C PRO A 54 3.27 10.30 -3.25
N LEU A 55 3.22 9.24 -4.06
CA LEU A 55 2.80 7.92 -3.60
C LEU A 55 3.86 7.27 -2.71
N ARG A 56 3.46 6.78 -1.54
CA ARG A 56 4.38 6.06 -0.63
C ARG A 56 4.70 4.68 -1.18
N LYS A 57 5.99 4.35 -1.29
CA LYS A 57 6.48 3.07 -1.82
C LYS A 57 6.49 1.93 -0.79
N GLY A 58 6.28 2.25 0.48
CA GLY A 58 6.24 1.26 1.54
C GLY A 58 5.92 1.87 2.91
N VAL A 59 5.74 1.00 3.89
CA VAL A 59 5.46 1.35 5.29
C VAL A 59 6.31 0.48 6.21
N PHE A 60 6.75 1.05 7.33
CA PHE A 60 7.34 0.27 8.41
C PHE A 60 6.24 -0.26 9.32
N ILE A 61 6.27 -1.56 9.60
CA ILE A 61 5.41 -2.18 10.60
C ILE A 61 6.24 -2.71 11.76
N ALA A 62 5.72 -2.57 12.97
CA ALA A 62 6.36 -3.14 14.16
C ALA A 62 6.20 -4.67 14.16
N THR A 63 7.31 -5.39 14.25
CA THR A 63 7.34 -6.85 14.30
C THR A 63 7.60 -7.42 15.70
N GLY A 64 7.86 -6.55 16.69
CA GLY A 64 8.15 -6.90 18.09
C GLY A 64 9.55 -6.45 18.51
N GLU A 65 9.84 -6.43 19.82
CA GLU A 65 11.18 -6.14 20.41
C GLU A 65 11.97 -5.00 19.71
N SER A 66 11.30 -3.85 19.50
CA SER A 66 11.90 -2.68 18.84
C SER A 66 12.34 -2.88 17.39
N ARG A 67 11.91 -3.97 16.74
CA ARG A 67 12.14 -4.24 15.32
C ARG A 67 10.97 -3.75 14.50
N SER A 68 11.31 -3.16 13.35
CA SER A 68 10.34 -2.86 12.31
C SER A 68 10.76 -3.55 11.01
N LYS A 69 9.77 -3.88 10.19
CA LYS A 69 9.98 -4.42 8.84
C LYS A 69 9.42 -3.45 7.83
N TRP A 70 10.20 -3.14 6.80
CA TRP A 70 9.71 -2.41 5.63
C TRP A 70 8.83 -3.33 4.78
N ILE A 71 7.61 -2.88 4.52
CA ILE A 71 6.63 -3.56 3.67
C ILE A 71 6.51 -2.77 2.38
N GLY A 72 6.75 -3.44 1.25
CA GLY A 72 6.64 -2.83 -0.06
C GLY A 72 5.17 -2.60 -0.45
N ILE A 73 4.88 -1.44 -1.03
CA ILE A 73 3.58 -1.11 -1.59
C ILE A 73 3.70 -1.04 -3.11
N LYS A 74 2.91 -1.85 -3.81
CA LYS A 74 2.76 -1.76 -5.27
C LYS A 74 1.35 -1.30 -5.61
N TYR A 75 1.23 -0.13 -6.22
CA TYR A 75 -0.04 0.40 -6.69
C TYR A 75 -0.44 -0.30 -7.99
N GLU A 76 -1.73 -0.56 -8.15
CA GLU A 76 -2.29 -1.12 -9.39
C GLU A 76 -2.92 -0.01 -10.23
N ARG A 77 -2.76 -0.11 -11.56
CA ARG A 77 -3.36 0.79 -12.56
C ARG A 77 -3.02 2.28 -12.36
N LEU A 78 -1.72 2.59 -12.20
CA LEU A 78 -1.20 3.95 -12.20
C LEU A 78 -1.19 4.51 -13.64
N ALA A 79 -2.30 5.07 -14.10
CA ALA A 79 -2.28 5.91 -15.30
C ALA A 79 -1.67 7.29 -14.97
N ASP A 80 -0.90 7.87 -15.90
CA ASP A 80 -0.32 9.22 -15.80
C ASP A 80 0.47 9.48 -14.52
N PHE A 81 1.41 8.57 -14.20
CA PHE A 81 2.32 8.70 -13.06
C PHE A 81 3.65 9.34 -13.48
N CYS A 82 4.05 10.39 -12.77
CA CYS A 82 5.34 11.05 -12.93
C CYS A 82 6.40 10.31 -12.11
N PHE A 83 7.40 9.74 -12.79
CA PHE A 83 8.52 9.04 -12.16
C PHE A 83 9.51 10.01 -11.52
N TYR A 84 9.55 11.26 -11.97
CA TYR A 84 10.38 12.31 -11.38
C TYR A 84 9.88 12.77 -10.01
N CYS A 85 8.62 13.21 -9.89
CA CYS A 85 8.08 13.77 -8.64
C CYS A 85 7.20 12.80 -7.83
N GLY A 86 6.84 11.64 -8.40
CA GLY A 86 6.08 10.58 -7.72
C GLY A 86 4.59 10.83 -7.57
N ARG A 87 4.01 11.77 -8.33
CA ARG A 87 2.58 12.14 -8.29
C ARG A 87 1.81 11.57 -9.48
N LEU A 88 0.48 11.58 -9.37
CA LEU A 88 -0.43 11.18 -10.43
C LEU A 88 -0.93 12.42 -11.22
N ALA A 89 -1.47 12.15 -12.41
CA ALA A 89 -2.10 13.10 -13.35
C ALA A 89 -1.16 13.92 -14.26
N HIS A 90 0.13 13.58 -14.34
CA HIS A 90 1.04 14.18 -15.32
C HIS A 90 2.25 13.26 -15.57
N THR A 91 2.94 13.49 -16.69
CA THR A 91 4.17 12.77 -17.04
C THR A 91 5.43 13.57 -16.71
N ASP A 92 6.61 12.93 -16.74
CA ASP A 92 7.89 13.61 -16.48
C ASP A 92 8.14 14.82 -17.40
N LYS A 93 7.53 14.85 -18.59
CA LYS A 93 7.64 15.96 -19.54
C LYS A 93 6.87 17.21 -19.10
N GLU A 94 5.91 17.03 -18.20
CA GLU A 94 4.98 18.07 -17.71
C GLU A 94 5.28 18.46 -16.26
N CYS A 95 6.35 17.91 -15.69
CA CYS A 95 6.72 18.07 -14.28
C CYS A 95 7.64 19.27 -14.03
#